data_AF-A0A833SN58-F1
#
_entry.id   AF-A0A833SN58-F1
#
_cell.length_a   1.000
_cell.length_b   1.000
_cell.length_c   1.000
_cell.angle_alpha   90.00
_cell.angle_beta   90.00
_cell.angle_gamma   90.00
#
_symmetry.space_group_name_H-M   'P 1'
#
loop_
_entity.id
_entity.type
_entity.pdbx_description
1 polymer ?
#
loop_
_entity_poly.entity_id
_entity_poly.type
_entity_poly.pdbx_seq_one_letter_code
_entity_poly.pdbx_strand_id
1 'polypeptide(L)'
;MMDSGQMRASKTLQFLLFEKNKMPQLSADQIHVLVVVPPHERHDSAEEERAVKKVKTIGTEIKDEKMMAVAATLDLETWDVGGVALNVCNVEPDFPQWLYVRKETLDIIQIFKDHIKKGLNTVFVGTPGVGKSTLVVLFALYMALCQQKRIILFRKVKGKGSSVLYMDASNRRYWRKERAELSDLDLVNGEGFELILDGFTQEDVKNNFGRLTRFRLLATSQQYLMKNDDVLL
;
A
#
# COMPACT_ATOMS: atom_id res chain seq x y z
N MET A 1 -4.45 -55.49 -6.90
CA MET A 1 -3.18 -54.82 -6.51
C MET A 1 -3.14 -53.51 -7.29
N MET A 2 -3.15 -52.31 -6.72
CA MET A 2 -2.73 -51.84 -5.40
C MET A 2 -3.74 -50.83 -4.83
N ASP A 3 -3.64 -50.66 -3.52
CA ASP A 3 -4.49 -49.97 -2.55
C ASP A 3 -4.59 -48.45 -2.79
N SER A 4 -5.81 -47.92 -2.96
CA SER A 4 -6.05 -46.48 -3.04
C SER A 4 -6.22 -45.92 -1.63
N GLY A 5 -5.15 -45.31 -1.12
CA GLY A 5 -5.09 -44.70 0.20
C GLY A 5 -6.30 -43.81 0.51
N GLN A 6 -7.04 -44.23 1.53
CA GLN A 6 -8.22 -43.58 2.06
C GLN A 6 -7.85 -42.22 2.67
N MET A 7 -8.10 -41.12 1.95
CA MET A 7 -7.96 -39.77 2.49
C MET A 7 -9.04 -39.53 3.56
N ARG A 8 -8.62 -39.41 4.83
CA ARG A 8 -9.49 -38.99 5.92
C ARG A 8 -9.61 -37.47 5.94
N ALA A 9 -10.83 -36.95 5.80
CA ALA A 9 -11.14 -35.57 6.13
C ALA A 9 -10.81 -35.29 7.61
N SER A 10 -10.27 -34.10 7.89
CA SER A 10 -10.10 -33.63 9.27
C SER A 10 -11.46 -33.60 9.96
N LYS A 11 -11.64 -34.44 11.00
CA LYS A 11 -12.88 -34.55 11.78
C LYS A 11 -13.37 -33.18 12.28
N THR A 12 -12.45 -32.25 12.52
CA THR A 12 -12.74 -30.90 13.01
C THR A 12 -13.45 -30.04 11.95
N LEU A 13 -13.05 -30.12 10.68
CA LEU A 13 -13.64 -29.33 9.60
C LEU A 13 -14.99 -29.91 9.15
N GLN A 14 -15.13 -31.22 9.14
CA GLN A 14 -16.38 -31.89 8.77
C GLN A 14 -17.49 -31.60 9.79
N PHE A 15 -17.16 -31.66 11.10
CA PHE A 15 -18.07 -31.28 12.18
C PHE A 15 -18.48 -29.79 12.11
N LEU A 16 -17.52 -28.89 11.90
CA LEU A 16 -17.79 -27.46 11.83
C LEU A 16 -18.69 -27.07 10.64
N LEU A 17 -18.48 -27.68 9.48
CA LEU A 17 -19.16 -27.26 8.25
C LEU A 17 -20.55 -27.90 8.11
N PHE A 18 -20.69 -29.19 8.38
CA PHE A 18 -21.94 -29.92 8.10
C PHE A 18 -22.81 -30.13 9.34
N GLU A 19 -22.21 -30.37 10.50
CA GLU A 19 -22.97 -30.65 11.72
C GLU A 19 -23.33 -29.36 12.49
N LYS A 20 -22.35 -28.47 12.71
CA LYS A 20 -22.56 -27.23 13.48
C LYS A 20 -23.35 -26.18 12.71
N ASN A 21 -23.04 -25.99 11.43
CA ASN A 21 -23.60 -24.91 10.60
C ASN A 21 -24.71 -25.38 9.64
N LYS A 22 -25.12 -26.67 9.72
CA LYS A 22 -26.23 -27.27 8.95
C LYS A 22 -26.19 -26.97 7.44
N MET A 23 -25.00 -26.91 6.84
CA MET A 23 -24.88 -26.63 5.42
C MET A 23 -25.32 -27.85 4.57
N PRO A 24 -25.99 -27.63 3.42
CA PRO A 24 -26.35 -28.71 2.50
C PRO A 24 -25.09 -29.37 1.92
N GLN A 25 -25.13 -30.68 1.70
CA GLN A 25 -24.02 -31.40 1.06
C GLN A 25 -23.83 -30.94 -0.39
N LEU A 26 -22.57 -30.74 -0.77
CA LEU A 26 -22.19 -30.21 -2.08
C LEU A 26 -22.56 -31.21 -3.20
N SER A 27 -23.36 -30.77 -4.17
CA SER A 27 -23.50 -31.44 -5.47
C SER A 27 -22.28 -31.13 -6.34
N ALA A 28 -21.97 -32.04 -7.27
CA ALA A 28 -20.66 -32.16 -7.93
C ALA A 28 -20.20 -30.99 -8.84
N ASP A 29 -20.86 -29.83 -8.85
CA ASP A 29 -20.60 -28.74 -9.80
C ASP A 29 -20.24 -27.39 -9.14
N GLN A 30 -19.37 -27.37 -8.13
CA GLN A 30 -18.84 -26.11 -7.60
C GLN A 30 -17.32 -26.11 -7.45
N ILE A 31 -16.70 -25.13 -8.11
CA ILE A 31 -15.27 -24.83 -8.14
C ILE A 31 -14.83 -24.32 -6.76
N HIS A 32 -13.80 -24.92 -6.18
CA HIS A 32 -13.13 -24.40 -4.99
C HIS A 32 -12.02 -23.40 -5.40
N VAL A 33 -12.15 -22.14 -4.99
CA VAL A 33 -11.01 -21.19 -5.00
C VAL A 33 -10.18 -21.45 -3.75
N LEU A 34 -8.97 -21.98 -3.93
CA LEU A 34 -7.96 -22.04 -2.88
C LEU A 34 -7.45 -20.63 -2.60
N VAL A 35 -7.81 -20.05 -1.45
CA VAL A 35 -7.06 -18.94 -0.88
C VAL A 35 -6.02 -19.55 0.05
N VAL A 36 -4.75 -19.47 -0.35
CA VAL A 36 -3.64 -19.71 0.57
C VAL A 36 -3.67 -18.58 1.59
N VAL A 37 -4.13 -18.87 2.80
CA VAL A 37 -3.90 -18.01 3.95
C VAL A 37 -2.43 -18.25 4.36
N PRO A 38 -1.55 -17.23 4.31
CA PRO A 38 -0.19 -17.39 4.78
C PRO A 38 -0.22 -17.84 6.25
N PRO A 39 0.68 -18.73 6.68
CA PRO A 39 0.80 -19.05 8.09
C PRO A 39 1.06 -17.74 8.86
N HIS A 40 0.37 -17.56 9.99
CA HIS A 40 0.81 -16.62 11.00
C HIS A 40 2.16 -17.13 11.52
N GLU A 41 3.24 -16.61 10.95
CA GLU A 41 4.57 -16.79 11.49
C GLU A 41 4.60 -16.13 12.87
N ARG A 42 4.96 -16.92 13.87
CA ARG A 42 5.37 -16.36 15.16
C ARG A 42 6.65 -15.58 14.86
N HIS A 43 6.65 -14.30 15.20
CA HIS A 43 7.80 -13.43 15.03
C HIS A 43 9.00 -14.01 15.81
N ASP A 44 9.87 -14.71 15.10
CA ASP A 44 11.19 -15.05 15.60
C ASP A 44 12.03 -13.77 15.56
N SER A 45 12.42 -13.29 16.74
CA SER A 45 13.23 -12.06 16.89
C SER A 45 14.54 -12.09 16.09
N ALA A 46 15.05 -13.28 15.77
CA ALA A 46 16.21 -13.49 14.92
C ALA A 46 15.92 -13.28 13.41
N GLU A 47 14.70 -13.59 12.95
CA GLU A 47 14.26 -13.31 11.57
C GLU A 47 13.94 -11.82 11.40
N GLU A 48 13.31 -11.20 12.40
CA GLU A 48 13.16 -9.73 12.45
C GLU A 48 14.52 -9.04 12.45
N GLU A 49 15.48 -9.47 13.27
CA GLU A 49 16.83 -8.89 13.24
C GLU A 49 17.53 -9.10 11.90
N ARG A 50 17.33 -10.24 11.22
CA ARG A 50 17.88 -10.48 9.88
C ARG A 50 17.18 -9.65 8.81
N ALA A 51 15.87 -9.47 8.88
CA ALA A 51 15.11 -8.60 8.01
C ALA A 51 15.52 -7.13 8.22
N VAL A 52 15.69 -6.69 9.47
CA VAL A 52 16.21 -5.35 9.82
C VAL A 52 17.65 -5.17 9.34
N LYS A 53 18.52 -6.18 9.45
CA LYS A 53 19.90 -6.15 8.90
C LYS A 53 19.92 -6.12 7.38
N LYS A 54 19.03 -6.85 6.70
CA LYS A 54 18.86 -6.75 5.24
C LYS A 54 18.34 -5.36 4.84
N VAL A 55 17.36 -4.81 5.55
CA VAL A 55 16.78 -3.47 5.35
C VAL A 55 17.81 -2.35 5.55
N LYS A 56 18.73 -2.47 6.50
CA LYS A 56 19.89 -1.56 6.65
C LYS A 56 20.80 -1.49 5.42
N THR A 57 20.66 -2.40 4.44
CA THR A 57 21.49 -2.48 3.23
C THR A 57 20.77 -1.98 1.97
N ILE A 58 19.49 -1.59 2.04
CA ILE A 58 18.61 -1.44 0.86
C ILE A 58 18.40 0.01 0.40
N GLY A 59 18.47 0.96 1.32
CA GLY A 59 18.22 2.37 1.02
C GLY A 59 18.83 3.30 2.05
N THR A 60 18.78 4.60 1.78
CA THR A 60 19.21 5.63 2.70
C THR A 60 18.19 5.72 3.84
N GLU A 61 18.64 5.44 5.06
CA GLU A 61 17.85 5.63 6.27
C GLU A 61 17.42 7.09 6.42
N ILE A 62 16.17 7.31 6.80
CA ILE A 62 15.63 8.64 7.09
C ILE A 62 15.53 8.79 8.60
N LYS A 63 16.20 9.82 9.13
CA LYS A 63 16.16 10.15 10.55
C LYS A 63 14.75 10.51 11.00
N ASP A 64 14.39 10.08 12.20
CA ASP A 64 13.09 10.34 12.84
C ASP A 64 12.77 11.85 12.91
N GLU A 65 13.77 12.69 13.19
CA GLU A 65 13.62 14.16 13.24
C GLU A 65 13.05 14.73 11.92
N LYS A 66 13.48 14.18 10.77
CA LYS A 66 12.99 14.59 9.45
C LYS A 66 11.54 14.17 9.26
N MET A 67 11.18 12.97 9.71
CA MET A 67 9.80 12.48 9.64
C MET A 67 8.88 13.27 10.57
N MET A 68 9.33 13.62 11.77
CA MET A 68 8.59 14.47 12.70
C MET A 68 8.35 15.87 12.13
N ALA A 69 9.34 16.46 11.47
CA ALA A 69 9.18 17.74 10.78
C ALA A 69 8.11 17.66 9.66
N VAL A 70 8.04 16.55 8.94
CA VAL A 70 6.99 16.30 7.95
C VAL A 70 5.62 16.13 8.61
N ALA A 71 5.52 15.29 9.64
CA ALA A 71 4.29 15.02 10.37
C ALA A 71 3.65 16.29 10.94
N ALA A 72 4.47 17.21 11.48
CA ALA A 72 4.02 18.50 12.00
C ALA A 72 3.34 19.40 10.95
N THR A 73 3.57 19.16 9.65
CA THR A 73 2.93 19.92 8.55
C THR A 73 1.71 19.21 7.94
N LEU A 74 1.44 17.96 8.34
CA LEU A 74 0.41 17.11 7.75
C LEU A 74 -0.89 17.04 8.56
N ASP A 75 -1.15 18.05 9.38
CA ASP A 75 -2.45 18.21 10.01
C ASP A 75 -3.49 18.72 8.99
N LEU A 76 -3.95 17.80 8.16
CA LEU A 76 -4.89 18.07 7.07
C LEU A 76 -6.25 18.62 7.56
N GLU A 77 -6.57 18.52 8.86
CA GLU A 77 -7.81 19.09 9.42
C GLU A 77 -7.70 20.61 9.64
N THR A 78 -6.47 21.12 9.81
CA THR A 78 -6.21 22.54 10.06
C THR A 78 -5.96 23.34 8.79
N TRP A 79 -5.91 22.68 7.63
CA TRP A 79 -5.64 23.32 6.36
C TRP A 79 -6.82 24.17 5.90
N ASP A 80 -6.53 25.36 5.42
CA ASP A 80 -7.47 26.27 4.77
C ASP A 80 -6.93 26.69 3.39
N VAL A 81 -7.75 27.38 2.60
CA VAL A 81 -7.35 27.94 1.31
C VAL A 81 -6.18 28.91 1.50
N GLY A 82 -5.05 28.60 0.87
CA GLY A 82 -3.83 29.39 1.03
C GLY A 82 -2.54 28.60 0.89
N GLY A 83 -1.43 29.26 1.20
CA GLY A 83 -0.11 28.65 1.17
C GLY A 83 0.18 27.87 2.46
N VAL A 84 0.53 26.59 2.32
CA VAL A 84 0.99 25.73 3.42
C VAL A 84 2.45 25.36 3.19
N ALA A 85 3.28 25.53 4.22
CA ALA A 85 4.66 25.07 4.21
C ALA A 85 4.69 23.54 4.31
N LEU A 86 5.48 22.92 3.44
CA LEU A 86 5.68 21.48 3.42
C LEU A 86 7.13 21.16 3.73
N ASN A 87 7.34 20.28 4.70
CA ASN A 87 8.68 19.73 5.00
C ASN A 87 8.99 18.45 4.21
N VAL A 88 8.18 18.14 3.20
CA VAL A 88 8.23 16.90 2.42
C VAL A 88 9.55 16.75 1.65
N CYS A 89 10.20 17.86 1.29
CA CYS A 89 11.53 17.83 0.66
C CYS A 89 12.61 17.14 1.51
N ASN A 90 12.39 16.99 2.82
CA ASN A 90 13.28 16.23 3.70
C ASN A 90 13.31 14.72 3.41
N VAL A 91 12.27 14.20 2.72
CA VAL A 91 12.07 12.77 2.43
C VAL A 91 11.88 12.47 0.93
N GLU A 92 11.36 13.44 0.18
CA GLU A 92 11.20 13.43 -1.27
C GLU A 92 11.88 14.68 -1.85
N PRO A 93 13.18 14.63 -2.20
CA PRO A 93 13.96 15.83 -2.55
C PRO A 93 13.44 16.61 -3.76
N ASP A 94 12.68 15.97 -4.66
CA ASP A 94 12.08 16.60 -5.84
C ASP A 94 10.73 17.28 -5.54
N PHE A 95 10.28 17.26 -4.29
CA PHE A 95 8.98 17.78 -3.87
C PHE A 95 9.03 19.28 -3.53
N PRO A 96 7.96 20.05 -3.84
CA PRO A 96 7.92 21.47 -3.50
C PRO A 96 7.93 21.72 -1.98
N GLN A 97 8.52 22.83 -1.58
CA GLN A 97 8.54 23.30 -0.18
C GLN A 97 7.21 23.94 0.26
N TRP A 98 6.35 24.31 -0.68
CA TRP A 98 5.08 24.97 -0.41
C TRP A 98 3.98 24.41 -1.30
N LEU A 99 2.77 24.32 -0.76
CA LEU A 99 1.57 23.95 -1.50
C LEU A 99 0.56 25.08 -1.40
N TYR A 100 -0.02 25.46 -2.53
CA TYR A 100 -1.21 26.31 -2.52
C TYR A 100 -2.46 25.44 -2.47
N VAL A 101 -3.10 25.38 -1.31
CA VAL A 101 -4.33 24.64 -1.05
C VAL A 101 -5.51 25.43 -1.63
N ARG A 102 -6.32 24.75 -2.44
CA ARG A 102 -7.58 25.29 -2.97
C ARG A 102 -8.76 24.59 -2.31
N LYS A 103 -9.97 25.15 -2.49
CA LYS A 103 -11.20 24.52 -1.99
C LYS A 103 -11.35 23.08 -2.51
N GLU A 104 -11.06 22.85 -3.78
CA GLU A 104 -11.12 21.52 -4.39
C GLU A 104 -10.10 20.56 -3.76
N THR A 105 -8.96 21.06 -3.27
CA THR A 105 -7.98 20.25 -2.54
C THR A 105 -8.58 19.75 -1.22
N LEU A 106 -9.30 20.61 -0.50
CA LEU A 106 -9.97 20.26 0.75
C LEU A 106 -11.08 19.22 0.50
N ASP A 107 -11.86 19.39 -0.57
CA ASP A 107 -12.89 18.43 -0.96
C ASP A 107 -12.28 17.04 -1.28
N ILE A 108 -11.15 17.01 -2.00
CA ILE A 108 -10.43 15.77 -2.31
C ILE A 108 -9.88 15.11 -1.03
N ILE A 109 -9.35 15.89 -0.09
CA ILE A 109 -8.88 15.39 1.21
C ILE A 109 -10.02 14.67 1.94
N GLN A 110 -11.21 15.26 1.97
CA GLN A 110 -12.37 14.66 2.64
C GLN A 110 -12.78 13.34 1.98
N ILE A 111 -12.91 13.32 0.65
CA ILE A 111 -13.24 12.10 -0.10
C ILE A 111 -12.22 10.99 0.16
N PHE A 112 -10.93 11.35 0.13
CA PHE A 112 -9.84 10.41 0.37
C PHE A 112 -9.89 9.80 1.77
N LYS A 113 -10.10 10.62 2.82
CA LYS A 113 -10.25 10.13 4.20
C LYS A 113 -11.40 9.13 4.30
N ASP A 114 -12.52 9.40 3.64
CA ASP A 114 -13.68 8.51 3.66
C ASP A 114 -13.42 7.20 2.89
N HIS A 115 -12.67 7.25 1.78
CA HIS A 115 -12.24 6.05 1.06
C HIS A 115 -11.33 5.16 1.91
N ILE A 116 -10.35 5.75 2.61
CA ILE A 116 -9.49 4.99 3.52
C ILE A 116 -10.32 4.30 4.61
N LYS A 117 -11.25 5.01 5.24
CA LYS A 117 -12.12 4.45 6.30
C LYS A 117 -12.93 3.25 5.80
N LYS A 118 -13.34 3.28 4.53
CA LYS A 118 -14.11 2.21 3.88
C LYS A 118 -13.22 1.11 3.28
N GLY A 119 -11.90 1.20 3.37
CA GLY A 119 -10.99 0.24 2.76
C GLY A 119 -11.06 0.24 1.23
N LEU A 120 -11.41 1.38 0.60
CA LEU A 120 -11.51 1.50 -0.84
C LEU A 120 -10.19 1.89 -1.48
N ASN A 121 -9.96 1.40 -2.69
CA ASN A 121 -8.85 1.84 -3.53
C ASN A 121 -9.19 3.18 -4.17
N THR A 122 -8.20 4.07 -4.26
CA THR A 122 -8.38 5.41 -4.85
C THR A 122 -7.45 5.58 -6.04
N VAL A 123 -7.97 6.10 -7.14
CA VAL A 123 -7.16 6.43 -8.32
C VAL A 123 -7.36 7.89 -8.70
N PHE A 124 -6.28 8.66 -8.71
CA PHE A 124 -6.26 10.01 -9.27
C PHE A 124 -5.96 9.97 -10.76
N VAL A 125 -6.94 10.40 -11.55
CA VAL A 125 -6.84 10.55 -13.00
C VAL A 125 -6.91 12.04 -13.35
N GLY A 126 -6.14 12.47 -14.33
CA GLY A 126 -6.17 13.86 -14.79
C GLY A 126 -4.98 14.18 -15.68
N THR A 127 -5.02 15.33 -16.34
CA THR A 127 -3.97 15.76 -17.28
C THR A 127 -2.59 15.85 -16.60
N PRO A 128 -1.49 15.70 -17.36
CA PRO A 128 -0.15 15.90 -16.82
C PRO A 128 0.01 17.29 -16.18
N GLY A 129 0.71 17.37 -15.04
CA GLY A 129 1.04 18.64 -14.38
C GLY A 129 0.00 19.19 -13.38
N VAL A 130 -1.20 18.60 -13.27
CA VAL A 130 -2.26 19.12 -12.37
C VAL A 130 -2.06 18.83 -10.87
N GLY A 131 -0.93 18.26 -10.46
CA GLY A 131 -0.61 18.03 -9.04
C GLY A 131 -1.05 16.68 -8.45
N LYS A 132 -1.38 15.67 -9.28
CA LYS A 132 -1.78 14.33 -8.78
C LYS A 132 -0.70 13.66 -7.92
N SER A 133 0.55 13.67 -8.39
CA SER A 133 1.69 13.12 -7.65
C SER A 133 1.88 13.84 -6.32
N THR A 134 1.60 15.15 -6.28
CA THR A 134 1.63 15.93 -5.03
C THR A 134 0.61 15.38 -4.02
N LEU A 135 -0.63 15.17 -4.44
CA LEU A 135 -1.66 14.59 -3.57
C LEU A 135 -1.30 13.18 -3.10
N VAL A 136 -0.79 12.33 -4.00
CA VAL A 136 -0.40 10.95 -3.64
C VAL A 136 0.71 10.91 -2.60
N VAL A 137 1.76 11.71 -2.76
CA VAL A 137 2.85 11.76 -1.78
C VAL A 137 2.35 12.27 -0.43
N LEU A 138 1.55 13.34 -0.42
CA LEU A 138 0.96 13.88 0.82
C LEU A 138 0.09 12.86 1.54
N PHE A 139 -0.73 12.13 0.79
CA PHE A 139 -1.61 11.10 1.32
C PHE A 139 -0.86 9.87 1.81
N ALA A 140 0.22 9.46 1.13
CA ALA A 140 1.11 8.42 1.62
C ALA A 140 1.73 8.79 2.98
N LEU A 141 2.23 10.01 3.10
CA LEU A 141 2.83 10.51 4.34
C LEU A 141 1.79 10.65 5.46
N TYR A 142 0.59 11.16 5.15
CA TYR A 142 -0.50 11.23 6.11
C TYR A 142 -0.92 9.84 6.61
N MET A 143 -1.07 8.86 5.72
CA MET A 143 -1.36 7.48 6.10
C MET A 143 -0.28 6.89 7.02
N ALA A 144 1.00 7.15 6.70
CA ALA A 144 2.10 6.62 7.50
C ALA A 144 2.24 7.31 8.86
N LEU A 145 2.28 8.64 8.88
CA LEU A 145 2.68 9.42 10.05
C LEU A 145 1.50 9.76 10.96
N CYS A 146 0.31 9.99 10.39
CA CYS A 146 -0.87 10.37 11.16
C CYS A 146 -1.76 9.17 11.47
N GLN A 147 -1.91 8.24 10.52
CA GLN A 147 -2.73 7.03 10.72
C GLN A 147 -1.92 5.81 11.16
N GLN A 148 -0.59 5.94 11.31
CA GLN A 148 0.30 4.87 11.75
C GLN A 148 0.23 3.61 10.87
N LYS A 149 -0.13 3.76 9.59
CA LYS A 149 -0.12 2.64 8.64
C LYS A 149 1.28 2.37 8.14
N ARG A 150 1.65 1.11 7.99
CA ARG A 150 2.85 0.74 7.23
C ARG A 150 2.57 0.94 5.74
N ILE A 151 3.38 1.74 5.07
CA ILE A 151 3.19 2.03 3.64
C ILE A 151 4.47 1.86 2.83
N ILE A 152 4.29 1.54 1.55
CA ILE A 152 5.31 1.69 0.52
C ILE A 152 4.79 2.65 -0.54
N LEU A 153 5.54 3.73 -0.75
CA LEU A 153 5.34 4.63 -1.87
C LEU A 153 6.35 4.26 -2.96
N PHE A 154 5.83 3.70 -4.06
CA PHE A 154 6.60 3.39 -5.25
C PHE A 154 6.31 4.46 -6.31
N ARG A 155 7.32 5.26 -6.63
CA ARG A 155 7.21 6.32 -7.64
C ARG A 155 7.98 5.94 -8.90
N LYS A 156 7.39 6.21 -10.07
CA LYS A 156 8.01 6.09 -11.38
C LYS A 156 8.02 7.46 -12.03
N VAL A 157 9.17 8.12 -12.02
CA VAL A 157 9.33 9.47 -12.56
C VAL A 157 10.00 9.39 -13.93
N LYS A 158 9.31 9.93 -14.95
CA LYS A 158 9.81 9.94 -16.33
C LYS A 158 11.21 10.56 -16.41
N GLY A 159 12.16 9.82 -16.97
CA GLY A 159 13.55 10.25 -17.12
C GLY A 159 14.43 10.15 -15.88
N LYS A 160 13.87 9.82 -14.70
CA LYS A 160 14.63 9.59 -13.47
C LYS A 160 14.62 8.12 -13.01
N GLY A 161 13.69 7.33 -13.53
CA GLY A 161 13.52 5.93 -13.15
C GLY A 161 12.53 5.79 -12.00
N SER A 162 12.78 4.81 -11.14
CA SER A 162 11.86 4.39 -10.09
C SER A 162 12.48 4.54 -8.71
N SER A 163 11.69 4.98 -7.74
CA SER A 163 12.10 5.08 -6.34
C SER A 163 11.07 4.45 -5.41
N VAL A 164 11.54 4.03 -4.24
CA VAL A 164 10.73 3.49 -3.15
C VAL A 164 11.00 4.28 -1.88
N LEU A 165 9.93 4.68 -1.21
CA LEU A 165 9.93 5.20 0.14
C LEU A 165 9.12 4.24 1.02
N TYR A 166 9.78 3.59 1.96
CA TYR A 166 9.13 2.74 2.96
C TYR A 166 8.99 3.51 4.27
N MET A 167 7.82 3.39 4.89
CA MET A 167 7.54 4.01 6.18
C MET A 167 6.75 3.07 7.07
N ASP A 168 7.28 2.86 8.26
CA ASP A 168 6.63 2.19 9.38
C ASP A 168 6.89 3.03 10.63
N ALA A 169 5.97 3.97 10.89
CA ALA A 169 6.11 4.92 11.98
C ALA A 169 5.98 4.26 13.36
N SER A 170 5.19 3.19 13.46
CA SER A 170 5.02 2.43 14.71
C SER A 170 6.34 1.79 15.17
N ASN A 171 7.17 1.35 14.22
CA ASN A 171 8.49 0.77 14.50
C ASN A 171 9.66 1.74 14.25
N ARG A 172 9.37 3.01 13.92
CA ARG A 172 10.36 4.05 13.58
C ARG A 172 11.34 3.60 12.48
N ARG A 173 10.83 2.87 11.48
CA ARG A 173 11.62 2.37 10.34
C ARG A 173 11.25 3.16 9.09
N TYR A 174 12.23 3.92 8.60
CA TYR A 174 12.04 4.76 7.42
C TYR A 174 13.27 4.69 6.52
N TRP A 175 13.08 4.42 5.24
CA TRP A 175 14.18 4.40 4.28
C TRP A 175 13.70 4.72 2.88
N ARG A 176 14.65 5.22 2.07
CA ARG A 176 14.41 5.60 0.68
C ARG A 176 15.44 4.96 -0.25
N LYS A 177 14.99 4.53 -1.43
CA LYS A 177 15.84 4.02 -2.52
C LYS A 177 15.49 4.73 -3.83
N GLU A 178 16.46 5.41 -4.46
CA GLU A 178 16.28 6.21 -5.70
C GLU A 178 16.34 5.40 -7.00
N ARG A 179 16.81 4.15 -6.94
CA ARG A 179 16.90 3.23 -8.08
C ARG A 179 16.26 1.90 -7.71
N ALA A 180 14.96 1.95 -7.52
CA ALA A 180 14.15 0.82 -7.10
C ALA A 180 13.71 -0.03 -8.30
N GLU A 181 13.60 -1.33 -8.05
CA GLU A 181 13.05 -2.34 -8.95
C GLU A 181 11.80 -2.95 -8.33
N LEU A 182 10.96 -3.60 -9.12
CA LEU A 182 9.74 -4.23 -8.60
C LEU A 182 10.02 -5.36 -7.60
N SER A 183 11.18 -6.00 -7.68
CA SER A 183 11.65 -6.99 -6.71
C SER A 183 11.87 -6.40 -5.31
N ASP A 184 12.05 -5.08 -5.18
CA ASP A 184 12.19 -4.42 -3.88
C ASP A 184 10.90 -4.49 -3.05
N LEU A 185 9.74 -4.69 -3.69
CA LEU A 185 8.48 -4.94 -2.99
C LEU A 185 8.48 -6.29 -2.26
N ASP A 186 9.26 -7.27 -2.74
CA ASP A 186 9.29 -8.59 -2.12
C ASP A 186 10.10 -8.59 -0.81
N LEU A 187 10.91 -7.56 -0.58
CA LEU A 187 11.78 -7.42 0.60
C LEU A 187 11.00 -7.10 1.88
N VAL A 188 9.74 -6.71 1.75
CA VAL A 188 8.81 -6.41 2.84
C VAL A 188 7.60 -7.35 2.86
N ASN A 189 7.61 -8.39 2.00
CA ASN A 189 6.55 -9.39 1.99
C ASN A 189 6.49 -10.09 3.35
N GLY A 190 5.29 -10.21 3.91
CA GLY A 190 5.02 -10.85 5.21
C GLY A 190 4.55 -9.89 6.30
N GLU A 191 4.97 -8.63 6.25
CA GLU A 191 4.66 -7.65 7.30
C GLU A 191 3.29 -6.96 7.12
N GLY A 192 2.68 -7.01 5.93
CA GLY A 192 1.43 -6.30 5.62
C GLY A 192 1.66 -4.79 5.51
N PHE A 193 1.38 -4.23 4.33
CA PHE A 193 1.57 -2.81 4.04
C PHE A 193 0.54 -2.31 3.02
N GLU A 194 0.30 -1.01 3.02
CA GLU A 194 -0.48 -0.34 1.98
C GLU A 194 0.46 0.09 0.85
N LEU A 195 0.20 -0.38 -0.37
CA LEU A 195 0.98 0.00 -1.55
C LEU A 195 0.42 1.27 -2.18
N ILE A 196 1.28 2.27 -2.37
CA ILE A 196 0.96 3.56 -2.97
C ILE A 196 1.79 3.72 -4.25
N LEU A 197 1.12 4.02 -5.37
CA LEU A 197 1.74 4.09 -6.69
C LEU A 197 1.64 5.51 -7.29
N ASP A 198 2.75 6.01 -7.81
CA ASP A 198 2.81 7.29 -8.53
C ASP A 198 3.50 7.11 -9.88
N GLY A 199 2.83 7.52 -10.97
CA GLY A 199 3.40 7.49 -12.32
C GLY A 199 3.28 6.13 -13.04
N PHE A 200 2.55 5.19 -12.47
CA PHE A 200 2.24 3.90 -13.10
C PHE A 200 1.01 3.99 -14.00
N THR A 201 1.01 3.26 -15.10
CA THR A 201 -0.17 3.13 -15.98
C THR A 201 -1.04 1.94 -15.54
N GLN A 202 -2.28 1.90 -16.03
CA GLN A 202 -3.12 0.71 -15.84
C GLN A 202 -2.47 -0.55 -16.47
N GLU A 203 -1.78 -0.38 -17.58
CA GLU A 203 -1.05 -1.47 -18.24
C GLU A 203 0.14 -1.94 -17.39
N ASP A 204 0.89 -1.03 -16.77
CA ASP A 204 1.97 -1.39 -15.83
C ASP A 204 1.42 -2.26 -14.69
N VAL A 205 0.26 -1.90 -14.13
CA VAL A 205 -0.41 -2.66 -13.06
C VAL A 205 -0.85 -4.04 -13.56
N LYS A 206 -1.45 -4.12 -14.76
CA LYS A 206 -1.89 -5.39 -15.36
C LYS A 206 -0.72 -6.32 -15.67
N ASN A 207 0.36 -5.79 -16.23
CA ASN A 207 1.55 -6.57 -16.59
C ASN A 207 2.30 -7.08 -15.35
N ASN A 208 2.07 -6.47 -14.19
CA ASN A 208 2.66 -6.86 -12.91
C ASN A 208 1.57 -7.28 -11.91
N PHE A 209 0.55 -7.99 -12.41
CA PHE A 209 -0.55 -8.52 -11.60
C PHE A 209 -0.02 -9.32 -10.41
N GLY A 210 -0.63 -9.13 -9.23
CA GLY A 210 -0.19 -9.71 -7.97
C GLY A 210 0.68 -8.76 -7.15
N ARG A 211 1.74 -8.18 -7.74
CA ARG A 211 2.62 -7.23 -7.04
C ARG A 211 2.05 -5.82 -6.97
N LEU A 212 1.55 -5.31 -8.10
CA LEU A 212 1.05 -3.93 -8.18
C LEU A 212 -0.46 -3.80 -7.97
N THR A 213 -1.22 -4.89 -8.05
CA THR A 213 -2.70 -4.85 -8.01
C THR A 213 -3.28 -4.67 -6.62
N ARG A 214 -2.46 -4.76 -5.57
CA ARG A 214 -2.87 -4.56 -4.17
C ARG A 214 -2.68 -3.11 -3.71
N PHE A 215 -2.66 -2.16 -4.66
CA PHE A 215 -2.47 -0.76 -4.35
C PHE A 215 -3.69 -0.19 -3.62
N ARG A 216 -3.43 0.68 -2.65
CA ARG A 216 -4.46 1.49 -1.98
C ARG A 216 -4.71 2.79 -2.72
N LEU A 217 -3.65 3.36 -3.29
CA LEU A 217 -3.69 4.65 -3.97
C LEU A 217 -2.82 4.65 -5.22
N LEU A 218 -3.32 5.21 -6.32
CA LEU A 218 -2.61 5.36 -7.59
C LEU A 218 -2.81 6.75 -8.20
N ALA A 219 -1.73 7.43 -8.58
CA ALA A 219 -1.81 8.57 -9.51
C ALA A 219 -1.35 8.16 -10.91
N THR A 220 -2.21 8.39 -11.90
CA THR A 220 -1.90 8.11 -13.31
C THR A 220 -2.37 9.24 -14.23
N SER A 221 -1.58 9.54 -15.27
CA SER A 221 -1.92 10.54 -16.29
C SER A 221 -2.77 10.00 -17.44
N GLN A 222 -3.03 8.69 -17.46
CA GLN A 222 -3.84 8.02 -18.47
C GLN A 222 -5.24 7.70 -17.93
N GLN A 223 -6.19 7.47 -18.83
CA GLN A 223 -7.51 6.97 -18.45
C GLN A 223 -7.35 5.63 -17.71
N TYR A 224 -8.01 5.52 -16.56
CA TYR A 224 -8.02 4.30 -15.76
C TYR A 224 -9.44 3.74 -15.76
N LEU A 225 -9.63 2.57 -16.37
CA LEU A 225 -10.92 1.87 -16.34
C LEU A 225 -11.02 1.13 -15.00
N MET A 226 -11.78 1.68 -14.05
CA MET A 226 -12.13 0.96 -12.82
C MET A 226 -13.07 -0.19 -13.14
N LYS A 227 -12.75 -1.41 -12.69
CA LYS A 227 -13.69 -2.53 -12.73
C LYS A 227 -14.41 -2.63 -11.39
N ASN A 228 -15.63 -3.18 -11.37
CA ASN A 228 -16.43 -3.33 -10.15
C ASN A 228 -15.72 -4.12 -9.04
N ASP A 229 -14.74 -4.97 -9.38
CA ASP A 229 -13.95 -5.75 -8.43
C ASP A 229 -12.88 -4.92 -7.69
N ASP A 230 -12.53 -3.73 -8.18
CA ASP A 230 -11.54 -2.84 -7.54
C ASP A 230 -12.12 -2.10 -6.30
N VAL A 231 -13.43 -2.26 -6.06
CA VAL A 231 -14.21 -1.62 -4.98
C VAL A 231 -14.38 -2.57 -3.77
N LEU A 232 -14.05 -3.86 -3.92
CA LEU A 232 -14.30 -4.89 -2.90
C LEU A 232 -13.08 -5.80 -2.72
N LEU A 233 -12.10 -5.37 -1.92
CA LEU A 233 -11.08 -6.22 -1.29
C LEU A 233 -10.72 -5.69 0.11
#